data_AF-A0AAU9KPR3-F1
#
_entry.id   AF-A0AAU9KPR3-F1
#
_cell.length_a   1.000
_cell.length_b   1.000
_cell.length_c   1.000
_cell.angle_alpha   90.00
_cell.angle_beta   90.00
_cell.angle_gamma   90.00
#
_symmetry.space_group_name_H-M   'P 1'
#
loop_
_entity.id
_entity.type
_entity.pdbx_description
1 polymer ?
#
loop_
_entity_poly.entity_id
_entity_poly.type
_entity_poly.pdbx_seq_one_letter_code
_entity_poly.pdbx_strand_id
1 'polypeptide(L)'
;MDSEVSPYSTLQSSLSTTDSGMTLTPIGKGSSTSTTFQLMDSVACNSTVSETIYIMYNKNRALFNRCVVDAQYQIFPFLGTKPSAAQVKDMSSSMSCIAVFTAVLLAGLPECSISGFPLKAAVETLLKIHVDIVYGWASSPSAERFQELLSWRRYVNLASEAGAPCDSNSELYAEYRENLYIAQRNSSIRMLPNYKIEYKTASGSWFDADEEDHIAIGNDTVSDDDDDTVAKRDSTDKSMVDTVSAKGQASKVSKIKAVNVRRDLTIANNSSTMIIHGVISILMSVLLSAHFMIS
;
A
#
# COMPACT_ATOMS: atom_id res chain seq x y z
N MET A 1 -52.04 27.92 -37.80
CA MET A 1 -51.76 26.73 -38.63
C MET A 1 -50.63 27.12 -39.56
N ASP A 2 -49.67 26.22 -39.72
CA ASP A 2 -48.42 26.28 -40.52
C ASP A 2 -47.23 27.01 -39.87
N SER A 3 -45.99 26.52 -39.81
CA SER A 3 -45.32 25.19 -39.89
C SER A 3 -43.85 25.49 -39.50
N GLU A 4 -43.37 25.00 -38.35
CA GLU A 4 -42.36 23.94 -38.16
C GLU A 4 -41.06 23.94 -39.01
N VAL A 5 -39.96 24.00 -38.22
CA VAL A 5 -38.69 23.21 -38.26
C VAL A 5 -37.63 23.45 -39.35
N SER A 6 -36.45 23.85 -38.87
CA SER A 6 -35.16 23.89 -39.57
C SER A 6 -34.37 22.59 -39.31
N PRO A 7 -33.73 21.97 -40.33
CA PRO A 7 -32.90 20.78 -40.14
C PRO A 7 -31.40 21.12 -40.18
N TYR A 8 -30.69 20.93 -39.06
CA TYR A 8 -29.25 20.68 -39.09
C TYR A 8 -28.99 19.24 -38.68
N SER A 9 -28.77 18.41 -39.70
CA SER A 9 -28.22 17.07 -39.59
C SER A 9 -26.71 17.19 -39.39
N THR A 10 -26.18 16.64 -38.29
CA THR A 10 -24.75 16.36 -38.14
C THR A 10 -24.60 14.90 -37.77
N LEU A 11 -24.03 14.15 -38.72
CA LEU A 11 -23.63 12.75 -38.60
C LEU A 11 -22.62 12.61 -37.46
N GLN A 12 -23.01 11.97 -36.35
CA GLN A 12 -22.05 11.44 -35.39
C GLN A 12 -21.62 10.05 -35.84
N SER A 13 -20.37 9.98 -36.29
CA SER A 13 -19.61 8.76 -36.55
C SER A 13 -19.48 7.98 -35.23
N SER A 14 -20.05 6.78 -35.17
CA SER A 14 -19.80 5.82 -34.10
C SER A 14 -18.41 5.21 -34.28
N LEU A 15 -17.42 5.78 -33.58
CA LEU A 15 -16.17 5.06 -33.32
C LEU A 15 -16.47 3.99 -32.26
N SER A 16 -16.70 2.77 -32.74
CA SER A 16 -16.70 1.57 -31.92
C SER A 16 -15.27 1.25 -31.53
N THR A 17 -14.78 1.85 -30.43
CA THR A 17 -13.55 1.39 -29.78
C THR A 17 -13.92 0.14 -28.98
N THR A 18 -13.49 -1.02 -29.47
CA THR A 18 -13.58 -2.29 -28.75
C THR A 18 -12.62 -2.25 -27.57
N ASP A 19 -13.05 -1.62 -26.48
CA ASP A 19 -12.40 -1.72 -25.18
C ASP A 19 -12.55 -3.15 -24.69
N SER A 20 -11.44 -3.86 -24.54
CA SER A 20 -11.43 -5.21 -23.95
C SER A 20 -11.67 -5.04 -22.45
N GLY A 21 -12.94 -4.79 -22.11
CA GLY A 21 -13.39 -4.37 -20.81
C GLY A 21 -13.14 -5.43 -19.76
N MET A 22 -12.02 -5.31 -19.04
CA MET A 22 -11.91 -5.91 -17.72
C MET A 22 -13.00 -5.28 -16.85
N THR A 23 -14.01 -6.08 -16.52
CA THR A 23 -15.12 -5.63 -15.67
C THR A 23 -14.60 -5.49 -14.25
N LEU A 24 -14.47 -4.26 -13.77
CA LEU A 24 -14.02 -4.00 -12.40
C LEU A 24 -15.08 -4.45 -11.38
N THR A 25 -14.63 -5.11 -10.32
CA THR A 25 -15.50 -5.59 -9.23
C THR A 25 -16.28 -4.45 -8.59
N PRO A 26 -17.60 -4.55 -8.41
CA PRO A 26 -18.39 -3.49 -7.80
C PRO A 26 -17.89 -3.09 -6.40
N ILE A 27 -17.91 -1.79 -6.08
CA ILE A 27 -17.66 -1.30 -4.70
C ILE A 27 -18.98 -1.22 -3.97
N GLY A 28 -19.11 -1.98 -2.88
CA GLY A 28 -20.23 -1.87 -1.96
C GLY A 28 -20.33 -0.46 -1.36
N LYS A 29 -21.55 0.03 -1.15
CA LYS A 29 -21.79 1.30 -0.45
C LYS A 29 -22.35 1.01 0.94
N GLY A 30 -21.62 1.43 1.97
CA GLY A 30 -22.10 1.31 3.33
C GLY A 30 -23.21 2.32 3.62
N SER A 31 -23.98 2.07 4.67
CA SER A 31 -24.88 3.06 5.28
C SER A 31 -24.87 2.92 6.80
N SER A 32 -25.21 3.98 7.54
CA SER A 32 -25.24 3.94 9.02
C SER A 32 -26.23 2.93 9.60
N THR A 33 -27.21 2.47 8.81
CA THR A 33 -28.26 1.52 9.22
C THR A 33 -28.16 0.17 8.53
N SER A 34 -27.12 -0.06 7.72
CA SER A 34 -26.95 -1.32 6.99
C SER A 34 -26.68 -2.48 7.95
N THR A 35 -27.27 -3.64 7.66
CA THR A 35 -27.00 -4.89 8.38
C THR A 35 -25.85 -5.68 7.79
N THR A 36 -25.31 -5.24 6.64
CA THR A 36 -24.23 -5.93 5.92
C THR A 36 -22.97 -5.08 5.75
N PHE A 37 -23.09 -3.75 5.77
CA PHE A 37 -21.94 -2.85 5.66
C PHE A 37 -22.22 -1.49 6.29
N GLN A 38 -21.79 -1.32 7.54
CA GLN A 38 -21.99 -0.07 8.28
C GLN A 38 -20.92 0.96 7.98
N LEU A 39 -21.35 2.22 7.84
CA LEU A 39 -20.42 3.36 7.83
C LEU A 39 -20.00 3.67 9.26
N MET A 40 -18.69 3.86 9.44
CA MET A 40 -18.08 4.14 10.73
C MET A 40 -17.37 5.49 10.70
N ASP A 41 -17.50 6.25 11.77
CA ASP A 41 -16.83 7.55 11.90
C ASP A 41 -15.31 7.40 11.91
N SER A 42 -14.61 8.44 11.46
CA SER A 42 -13.14 8.44 11.54
C SER A 42 -12.70 8.50 12.99
N VAL A 43 -11.81 7.59 13.37
CA VAL A 43 -11.15 7.63 14.67
C VAL A 43 -9.74 8.21 14.49
N ALA A 44 -9.34 9.16 15.31
CA ALA A 44 -7.96 9.68 15.30
C ALA A 44 -7.01 8.63 15.89
N CYS A 45 -5.80 8.52 15.35
CA CYS A 45 -4.80 7.63 15.92
C CYS A 45 -4.43 8.07 17.35
N ASN A 46 -4.38 7.13 18.29
CA ASN A 46 -3.88 7.42 19.63
C ASN A 46 -2.36 7.71 19.62
N SER A 47 -1.82 8.19 20.74
CA SER A 47 -0.40 8.57 20.82
C SER A 47 0.53 7.40 20.52
N THR A 48 0.26 6.20 21.04
CA THR A 48 1.09 5.02 20.81
C THR A 48 1.16 4.62 19.33
N VAL A 49 0.03 4.64 18.63
CA VAL A 49 -0.01 4.33 17.19
C VAL A 49 0.70 5.42 16.40
N SER A 50 0.46 6.69 16.74
CA SER A 50 1.11 7.83 16.08
C SER A 50 2.63 7.80 16.26
N GLU A 51 3.11 7.57 17.49
CA GLU A 51 4.54 7.41 17.80
C GLU A 51 5.17 6.26 17.01
N THR A 52 4.48 5.12 16.90
CA THR A 52 4.95 3.98 16.11
C THR A 52 5.13 4.36 14.64
N ILE A 53 4.15 5.06 14.05
CA ILE A 53 4.24 5.53 12.66
C ILE A 53 5.41 6.50 12.47
N TYR A 54 5.60 7.46 13.40
CA TYR A 54 6.72 8.40 13.33
C TYR A 54 8.08 7.71 13.55
N ILE A 55 8.17 6.69 14.40
CA ILE A 55 9.39 5.88 14.56
C ILE A 55 9.73 5.17 13.25
N MET A 56 8.75 4.53 12.62
CA MET A 56 8.92 3.89 11.31
C MET A 56 9.38 4.90 10.26
N TYR A 57 8.72 6.06 10.16
CA TYR A 57 9.12 7.12 9.22
C TYR A 57 10.56 7.60 9.47
N ASN A 58 10.88 7.97 10.72
CA ASN A 58 12.16 8.57 11.07
C ASN A 58 13.34 7.62 10.85
N LYS A 59 13.16 6.32 11.11
CA LYS A 59 14.19 5.31 10.91
C LYS A 59 14.45 4.93 9.46
N ASN A 60 13.53 5.28 8.56
CA ASN A 60 13.57 4.88 7.16
C ASN A 60 13.40 6.08 6.22
N ARG A 61 13.79 7.29 6.65
CA ARG A 61 13.55 8.54 5.90
C ARG A 61 14.07 8.48 4.48
N ALA A 62 15.25 7.89 4.25
CA ALA A 62 15.81 7.75 2.90
C ALA A 62 14.89 6.95 1.98
N LEU A 63 14.32 5.84 2.48
CA LEU A 63 13.38 5.01 1.73
C LEU A 63 12.03 5.70 1.51
N PHE A 64 11.51 6.41 2.52
CA PHE A 64 10.30 7.23 2.34
C PHE A 64 10.53 8.31 1.27
N ASN A 65 11.64 9.03 1.33
CA ASN A 65 12.00 10.05 0.33
C ASN A 65 12.15 9.42 -1.06
N ARG A 66 12.76 8.23 -1.15
CA ARG A 66 12.87 7.50 -2.42
C ARG A 66 11.50 7.14 -2.99
N CYS A 67 10.57 6.68 -2.16
CA CYS A 67 9.19 6.46 -2.59
C CYS A 67 8.53 7.77 -3.08
N VAL A 68 8.75 8.90 -2.39
CA VAL A 68 8.24 10.20 -2.85
C VAL A 68 8.79 10.57 -4.23
N VAL A 69 10.10 10.36 -4.46
CA VAL A 69 10.74 10.63 -5.75
C VAL A 69 10.20 9.69 -6.84
N ASP A 70 10.14 8.38 -6.57
CA ASP A 70 9.70 7.41 -7.57
C ASP A 70 8.21 7.58 -7.92
N ALA A 71 7.37 7.93 -6.94
CA ALA A 71 5.93 8.10 -7.12
C ALA A 71 5.49 9.53 -7.43
N GLN A 72 6.40 10.50 -7.33
CA GLN A 72 6.09 11.94 -7.38
C GLN A 72 4.96 12.33 -6.40
N TYR A 73 4.86 11.65 -5.25
CA TYR A 73 3.76 11.83 -4.30
C TYR A 73 4.17 11.51 -2.86
N GLN A 74 3.76 12.38 -1.92
CA GLN A 74 4.04 12.21 -0.50
C GLN A 74 2.82 11.68 0.26
N ILE A 75 2.81 10.36 0.49
CA ILE A 75 1.78 9.69 1.28
C ILE A 75 1.94 9.94 2.78
N PHE A 76 3.17 10.11 3.28
CA PHE A 76 3.45 10.38 4.67
C PHE A 76 4.72 11.23 4.87
N PRO A 77 4.67 12.29 5.71
CA PRO A 77 3.48 12.89 6.31
C PRO A 77 2.50 13.40 5.25
N PHE A 78 1.20 13.17 5.43
CA PHE A 78 0.20 13.55 4.43
C PHE A 78 0.04 15.07 4.32
N LEU A 79 0.04 15.59 3.09
CA LEU A 79 -0.02 17.03 2.80
C LEU A 79 -1.41 17.54 2.42
N GLY A 80 -2.45 16.70 2.51
CA GLY A 80 -3.84 17.10 2.21
C GLY A 80 -4.26 16.91 0.75
N THR A 81 -3.35 16.57 -0.16
CA THR A 81 -3.64 16.40 -1.58
C THR A 81 -3.87 14.93 -1.93
N LYS A 82 -4.91 14.65 -2.70
CA LYS A 82 -5.18 13.30 -3.23
C LYS A 82 -4.22 12.98 -4.38
N PRO A 83 -3.75 11.74 -4.55
CA PRO A 83 -2.90 11.37 -5.67
C PRO A 83 -3.71 11.32 -6.98
N SER A 84 -3.06 11.67 -8.08
CA SER A 84 -3.54 11.42 -9.45
C SER A 84 -3.44 9.94 -9.83
N ALA A 85 -4.08 9.54 -10.93
CA ALA A 85 -4.01 8.17 -11.42
C ALA A 85 -2.56 7.71 -11.74
N ALA A 86 -1.74 8.62 -12.30
CA ALA A 86 -0.33 8.34 -12.57
C ALA A 86 0.45 8.09 -11.26
N GLN A 87 0.28 8.96 -10.27
CA GLN A 87 0.94 8.79 -8.96
C GLN A 87 0.48 7.50 -8.25
N VAL A 88 -0.79 7.09 -8.38
CA VAL A 88 -1.26 5.79 -7.87
C VAL A 88 -0.55 4.63 -8.54
N LYS A 89 -0.42 4.68 -9.87
CA LYS A 89 0.32 3.66 -10.63
C LYS A 89 1.78 3.60 -10.18
N ASP A 90 2.44 4.74 -10.05
CA ASP A 90 3.85 4.82 -9.71
C ASP A 90 4.12 4.35 -8.27
N MET A 91 3.26 4.75 -7.31
CA MET A 91 3.27 4.19 -5.94
C MET A 91 3.11 2.67 -5.94
N SER A 92 2.24 2.13 -6.79
CA SER A 92 1.91 0.70 -6.83
C SER A 92 2.91 -0.13 -7.65
N SER A 93 3.85 0.51 -8.35
CA SER A 93 4.83 -0.15 -9.21
C SER A 93 6.27 0.05 -8.72
N SER A 94 6.53 1.06 -7.89
CA SER A 94 7.87 1.33 -7.36
C SER A 94 8.24 0.43 -6.18
N MET A 95 9.37 -0.26 -6.27
CA MET A 95 9.88 -1.12 -5.19
C MET A 95 10.08 -0.36 -3.87
N SER A 96 10.50 0.91 -3.92
CA SER A 96 10.69 1.72 -2.70
C SER A 96 9.37 1.94 -1.98
N CYS A 97 8.31 2.24 -2.73
CA CYS A 97 6.96 2.39 -2.18
C CYS A 97 6.39 1.07 -1.69
N ILE A 98 6.54 -0.02 -2.46
CA ILE A 98 6.09 -1.35 -2.02
C ILE A 98 6.80 -1.78 -0.73
N ALA A 99 8.10 -1.49 -0.57
CA ALA A 99 8.83 -1.75 0.66
C ALA A 99 8.24 -0.99 1.86
N VAL A 100 7.95 0.31 1.69
CA VAL A 100 7.29 1.14 2.72
C VAL A 100 5.91 0.58 3.07
N PHE A 101 5.08 0.29 2.06
CA PHE A 101 3.70 -0.15 2.25
C PHE A 101 3.64 -1.53 2.90
N THR A 102 4.45 -2.48 2.45
CA THR A 102 4.53 -3.80 3.07
C THR A 102 5.01 -3.70 4.52
N ALA A 103 5.96 -2.83 4.84
CA ALA A 103 6.36 -2.62 6.23
C ALA A 103 5.22 -2.05 7.09
N VAL A 104 4.43 -1.10 6.59
CA VAL A 104 3.25 -0.58 7.29
C VAL A 104 2.19 -1.67 7.48
N LEU A 105 1.97 -2.53 6.48
CA LEU A 105 1.10 -3.71 6.61
C LEU A 105 1.61 -4.66 7.70
N LEU A 106 2.91 -4.96 7.71
CA LEU A 106 3.56 -5.85 8.69
C LEU A 106 3.55 -5.29 10.12
N ALA A 107 3.52 -3.96 10.28
CA ALA A 107 3.37 -3.32 11.57
C ALA A 107 1.99 -3.57 12.21
N GLY A 108 0.99 -4.02 11.44
CA GLY A 108 -0.31 -4.41 11.97
C GLY A 108 -1.01 -3.26 12.70
N LEU A 109 -0.85 -2.04 12.18
CA LEU A 109 -1.50 -0.84 12.74
C LEU A 109 -3.03 -1.00 12.66
N PRO A 110 -3.78 -0.47 13.65
CA PRO A 110 -5.23 -0.38 13.57
C PRO A 110 -5.66 0.69 12.56
N GLU A 111 -6.91 0.65 12.12
CA GLU A 111 -7.48 1.69 11.27
C GLU A 111 -7.74 2.96 12.09
N CYS A 112 -7.02 4.02 11.74
CA CYS A 112 -7.20 5.34 12.33
C CYS A 112 -6.66 6.40 11.37
N SER A 113 -7.08 7.64 11.60
CA SER A 113 -6.62 8.80 10.86
C SER A 113 -5.43 9.45 11.56
N ILE A 114 -4.27 9.45 10.90
CA ILE A 114 -3.10 10.23 11.29
C ILE A 114 -3.07 11.50 10.46
N SER A 115 -3.15 12.66 11.11
CA SER A 115 -3.26 13.97 10.43
C SER A 115 -4.38 14.02 9.37
N GLY A 116 -5.51 13.36 9.66
CA GLY A 116 -6.65 13.28 8.74
C GLY A 116 -6.52 12.26 7.60
N PHE A 117 -5.49 11.41 7.61
CA PHE A 117 -5.23 10.41 6.57
C PHE A 117 -5.37 8.97 7.09
N PRO A 118 -6.17 8.10 6.43
CA PRO A 118 -6.32 6.70 6.80
C PRO A 118 -5.16 5.85 6.27
N LEU A 119 -4.01 5.91 6.95
CA LEU A 119 -2.75 5.32 6.46
C LEU A 119 -2.88 3.82 6.19
N LYS A 120 -3.55 3.07 7.07
CA LYS A 120 -3.77 1.62 6.92
C LYS A 120 -4.56 1.31 5.65
N ALA A 121 -5.75 1.89 5.49
CA ALA A 121 -6.55 1.70 4.28
C ALA A 121 -5.79 2.10 3.01
N ALA A 122 -5.08 3.22 3.02
CA ALA A 122 -4.31 3.68 1.86
C ALA A 122 -3.22 2.68 1.46
N VAL A 123 -2.43 2.20 2.42
CA VAL A 123 -1.39 1.19 2.21
C VAL A 123 -1.99 -0.11 1.71
N GLU A 124 -3.08 -0.57 2.32
CA GLU A 124 -3.74 -1.81 1.91
C GLU A 124 -4.30 -1.70 0.48
N THR A 125 -4.88 -0.56 0.11
CA THR A 125 -5.34 -0.29 -1.25
C THR A 125 -4.19 -0.26 -2.26
N LEU A 126 -3.06 0.38 -1.93
CA LEU A 126 -1.90 0.44 -2.83
C LEU A 126 -1.25 -0.95 -3.01
N LEU A 127 -1.18 -1.76 -1.95
CA LEU A 127 -0.69 -3.14 -2.05
C LEU A 127 -1.66 -4.03 -2.84
N LYS A 128 -2.97 -3.82 -2.70
CA LYS A 128 -3.97 -4.50 -3.54
C LYS A 128 -3.70 -4.21 -5.02
N ILE A 129 -3.57 -2.94 -5.39
CA ILE A 129 -3.31 -2.50 -6.76
C ILE A 129 -1.96 -3.01 -7.27
N HIS A 130 -0.93 -3.00 -6.43
CA HIS A 130 0.37 -3.57 -6.76
C HIS A 130 0.26 -5.03 -7.22
N VAL A 131 -0.42 -5.86 -6.43
CA VAL A 131 -0.60 -7.28 -6.75
C VAL A 131 -1.43 -7.44 -8.02
N ASP A 132 -2.51 -6.67 -8.20
CA ASP A 132 -3.29 -6.70 -9.43
C ASP A 132 -2.43 -6.43 -10.68
N ILE A 133 -1.58 -5.41 -10.61
CA ILE A 133 -0.70 -5.01 -11.72
C ILE A 133 0.34 -6.11 -12.00
N VAL A 134 0.99 -6.63 -10.97
CA VAL A 134 2.05 -7.64 -11.11
C VAL A 134 1.52 -8.94 -11.69
N TYR A 135 0.31 -9.37 -11.30
CA TYR A 135 -0.30 -10.61 -11.78
C TYR A 135 -1.18 -10.40 -13.02
N GLY A 136 -1.35 -9.16 -13.49
CA GLY A 136 -2.18 -8.82 -14.65
C GLY A 136 -3.68 -9.02 -14.41
N TRP A 137 -4.14 -8.98 -13.17
CA TRP A 137 -5.56 -9.14 -12.80
C TRP A 137 -6.37 -7.87 -13.04
N ALA A 138 -5.75 -6.70 -12.85
CA ALA A 138 -6.34 -5.41 -13.19
C ALA A 138 -5.26 -4.38 -13.52
N SER A 139 -5.64 -3.37 -14.30
CA SER A 139 -4.80 -2.19 -14.52
C SER A 139 -4.86 -1.23 -13.32
N SER A 140 -3.90 -0.29 -13.27
CA SER A 140 -3.96 0.80 -12.29
C SER A 140 -5.27 1.59 -12.44
N PRO A 141 -5.99 1.85 -11.34
CA PRO A 141 -7.30 2.53 -11.40
C PRO A 141 -7.17 4.02 -11.74
N SER A 142 -8.32 4.65 -12.06
CA SER A 142 -8.42 6.12 -12.07
C SER A 142 -8.24 6.70 -10.66
N ALA A 143 -8.04 8.01 -10.55
CA ALA A 143 -7.92 8.69 -9.26
C ALA A 143 -9.21 8.57 -8.44
N GLU A 144 -10.37 8.70 -9.09
CA GLU A 144 -11.70 8.56 -8.48
C GLU A 144 -11.89 7.15 -7.94
N ARG A 145 -11.57 6.14 -8.77
CA ARG A 145 -11.70 4.76 -8.39
C ARG A 145 -10.76 4.38 -7.24
N PHE A 146 -9.54 4.91 -7.22
CA PHE A 146 -8.63 4.75 -6.09
C PHE A 146 -9.23 5.33 -4.80
N GLN A 147 -9.84 6.52 -4.86
CA GLN A 147 -10.48 7.14 -3.70
C GLN A 147 -11.69 6.35 -3.19
N GLU A 148 -12.48 5.76 -4.09
CA GLU A 148 -13.59 4.88 -3.72
C GLU A 148 -13.06 3.63 -3.01
N LEU A 149 -12.02 2.98 -3.55
CA LEU A 149 -11.38 1.80 -2.97
C LEU A 149 -10.81 2.10 -1.58
N LEU A 150 -10.09 3.21 -1.43
CA LEU A 150 -9.51 3.65 -0.16
C LEU A 150 -10.62 3.92 0.87
N SER A 151 -11.68 4.63 0.47
CA SER A 151 -12.80 4.95 1.36
C SER A 151 -13.54 3.68 1.80
N TRP A 152 -13.85 2.79 0.86
CA TRP A 152 -14.45 1.49 1.14
C TRP A 152 -13.59 0.70 2.11
N ARG A 153 -12.28 0.61 1.86
CA ARG A 153 -11.36 -0.17 2.69
C ARG A 153 -11.27 0.37 4.12
N ARG A 154 -11.21 1.69 4.28
CA ARG A 154 -11.27 2.36 5.58
C ARG A 154 -12.52 1.97 6.36
N TYR A 155 -13.70 2.04 5.74
CA TYR A 155 -14.95 1.69 6.43
C TYR A 155 -15.01 0.20 6.79
N VAL A 156 -14.55 -0.69 5.91
CA VAL A 156 -14.45 -2.12 6.20
C VAL A 156 -13.54 -2.38 7.40
N ASN A 157 -12.38 -1.74 7.45
CA ASN A 157 -11.44 -1.91 8.57
C ASN A 157 -12.04 -1.39 9.89
N LEU A 158 -12.59 -0.17 9.90
CA LEU A 158 -13.24 0.40 11.10
C LEU A 158 -14.40 -0.46 11.59
N ALA A 159 -15.28 -0.92 10.69
CA ALA A 159 -16.42 -1.76 11.05
C ALA A 159 -15.96 -3.11 11.61
N SER A 160 -14.98 -3.73 10.95
CA SER A 160 -14.39 -5.00 11.41
C SER A 160 -13.74 -4.87 12.80
N GLU A 161 -13.00 -3.79 13.06
CA GLU A 161 -12.33 -3.55 14.35
C GLU A 161 -13.33 -3.25 15.47
N ALA A 162 -14.48 -2.66 15.15
CA ALA A 162 -15.56 -2.40 16.09
C ALA A 162 -16.52 -3.59 16.30
N GLY A 163 -16.35 -4.70 15.55
CA GLY A 163 -17.28 -5.82 15.55
C GLY A 163 -18.65 -5.48 14.91
N ALA A 164 -18.72 -4.42 14.12
CA ALA A 164 -19.90 -4.03 13.36
C ALA A 164 -19.98 -4.79 12.02
N PRO A 165 -21.16 -4.91 11.41
CA PRO A 165 -21.29 -5.47 10.07
C PRO A 165 -20.41 -4.73 9.05
N CYS A 166 -19.56 -5.49 8.36
CA CYS A 166 -18.71 -5.01 7.29
C CYS A 166 -18.92 -5.85 6.04
N ASP A 167 -18.51 -5.32 4.88
CA ASP A 167 -18.67 -5.93 3.56
C ASP A 167 -17.81 -7.20 3.33
N SER A 168 -17.59 -7.99 4.38
CA SER A 168 -16.72 -9.18 4.43
C SER A 168 -17.14 -10.32 3.50
N ASN A 169 -18.37 -10.31 2.99
CA ASN A 169 -18.89 -11.31 2.05
C ASN A 169 -18.79 -10.88 0.58
N SER A 170 -18.29 -9.67 0.28
CA SER A 170 -18.18 -9.21 -1.11
C SER A 170 -16.96 -9.82 -1.82
N GLU A 171 -17.07 -9.90 -3.15
CA GLU A 171 -15.96 -10.31 -4.02
C GLU A 171 -14.74 -9.39 -3.84
N LEU A 172 -14.98 -8.08 -3.73
CA LEU A 172 -13.92 -7.10 -3.49
C LEU A 172 -13.20 -7.36 -2.16
N TYR A 173 -13.92 -7.75 -1.11
CA TYR A 173 -13.28 -8.13 0.15
C TYR A 173 -12.41 -9.38 0.01
N ALA A 174 -12.88 -10.40 -0.72
CA ALA A 174 -12.09 -11.58 -1.01
C ALA A 174 -10.80 -11.24 -1.79
N GLU A 175 -10.90 -10.40 -2.83
CA GLU A 175 -9.73 -9.89 -3.57
C GLU A 175 -8.74 -9.18 -2.66
N TYR A 176 -9.21 -8.24 -1.82
CA TYR A 176 -8.32 -7.55 -0.89
C TYR A 176 -7.61 -8.52 0.04
N ARG A 177 -8.30 -9.52 0.58
CA ARG A 177 -7.64 -10.49 1.46
C ARG A 177 -6.57 -11.28 0.73
N GLU A 178 -6.85 -11.76 -0.47
CA GLU A 178 -5.89 -12.54 -1.25
C GLU A 178 -4.68 -11.69 -1.63
N ASN A 179 -4.89 -10.48 -2.16
CA ASN A 179 -3.80 -9.60 -2.56
C ASN A 179 -2.95 -9.18 -1.36
N LEU A 180 -3.56 -8.83 -0.22
CA LEU A 180 -2.80 -8.49 0.98
C LEU A 180 -2.05 -9.68 1.56
N TYR A 181 -2.60 -10.88 1.47
CA TYR A 181 -1.90 -12.11 1.85
C TYR A 181 -0.67 -12.35 0.96
N ILE A 182 -0.79 -12.17 -0.36
CA ILE A 182 0.34 -12.24 -1.30
C ILE A 182 1.40 -11.19 -0.95
N ALA A 183 0.99 -9.93 -0.74
CA ALA A 183 1.89 -8.84 -0.38
C ALA A 183 2.62 -9.10 0.95
N GLN A 184 1.91 -9.62 1.95
CA GLN A 184 2.46 -9.96 3.26
C GLN A 184 3.51 -11.08 3.19
N ARG A 185 3.34 -12.03 2.26
CA ARG A 185 4.29 -13.14 2.05
C ARG A 185 5.44 -12.79 1.12
N ASN A 186 5.55 -11.53 0.69
CA ASN A 186 6.69 -11.08 -0.09
C ASN A 186 7.99 -11.15 0.73
N SER A 187 8.74 -12.25 0.55
CA SER A 187 10.00 -12.50 1.26
C SER A 187 11.17 -11.60 0.87
N SER A 188 10.96 -10.70 -0.10
CA SER A 188 11.93 -9.69 -0.51
C SER A 188 11.83 -8.43 0.33
N ILE A 189 10.86 -8.30 1.24
CA ILE A 189 10.73 -7.15 2.15
C ILE A 189 10.57 -7.69 3.56
N ARG A 190 11.26 -7.08 4.52
CA ARG A 190 11.06 -7.37 5.94
C ARG A 190 11.13 -6.11 6.79
N MET A 191 10.37 -6.13 7.86
CA MET A 191 10.46 -5.12 8.92
C MET A 191 11.15 -5.75 10.13
N LEU A 192 12.27 -5.14 10.55
CA LEU A 192 13.01 -5.58 11.71
C LEU A 192 12.28 -5.20 13.02
N PRO A 193 12.59 -5.85 14.16
CA PRO A 193 11.96 -5.53 15.45
C PRO A 193 12.15 -4.08 15.92
N ASN A 194 13.15 -3.39 15.40
CA ASN A 194 13.43 -1.98 15.69
C ASN A 194 12.76 -1.01 14.68
N TYR A 195 11.83 -1.50 13.85
CA TYR A 195 11.11 -0.76 12.81
C TYR A 195 11.96 -0.29 11.62
N LYS A 196 13.18 -0.80 11.45
CA LYS A 196 13.91 -0.62 10.18
C LYS A 196 13.31 -1.52 9.09
N ILE A 197 13.29 -1.00 7.87
CA ILE A 197 12.79 -1.68 6.68
C ILE A 197 14.00 -2.11 5.86
N GLU A 198 14.01 -3.37 5.47
CA GLU A 198 15.00 -3.91 4.54
C GLU A 198 14.27 -4.54 3.36
N TYR A 199 14.81 -4.35 2.16
CA TYR A 199 14.32 -5.02 0.96
C TYR A 199 15.46 -5.55 0.10
N LYS A 200 15.20 -6.64 -0.61
CA LYS A 200 16.15 -7.24 -1.54
C LYS A 200 16.23 -6.42 -2.82
N THR A 201 17.44 -6.07 -3.21
CA THR A 201 17.73 -5.49 -4.52
C THR A 201 17.64 -6.57 -5.61
N ALA A 202 17.69 -6.15 -6.87
CA ALA A 202 17.73 -7.07 -8.01
C ALA A 202 18.96 -8.00 -7.99
N SER A 203 20.06 -7.61 -7.33
CA SER A 203 21.25 -8.44 -7.14
C SER A 203 21.09 -9.49 -6.03
N GLY A 204 19.97 -9.48 -5.30
CA GLY A 204 19.71 -10.34 -4.15
C GLY A 204 20.31 -9.85 -2.83
N SER A 205 21.04 -8.74 -2.84
CA SER A 205 21.56 -8.09 -1.63
C SER A 205 20.43 -7.42 -0.85
N TRP A 206 20.55 -7.34 0.47
CA TRP A 206 19.64 -6.54 1.29
C TRP A 206 20.10 -5.08 1.29
N PHE A 207 19.17 -4.17 1.04
CA PHE A 207 19.36 -2.73 1.24
C PHE A 207 18.64 -2.32 2.52
N ASP A 208 19.35 -1.65 3.42
CA ASP A 208 18.81 -0.95 4.57
C ASP A 208 18.76 0.56 4.31
N ALA A 209 17.66 1.18 4.72
CA ALA A 209 17.39 2.59 4.47
C ALA A 209 18.15 3.55 5.40
N ASP A 210 19.19 3.07 6.10
CA ASP A 210 20.00 3.82 7.05
C ASP A 210 21.31 4.34 6.46
N GLU A 211 21.55 4.16 5.16
CA GLU A 211 22.60 4.90 4.44
C GLU A 211 22.26 6.40 4.47
N GLU A 212 22.70 7.05 5.56
CA GLU A 212 23.09 8.45 5.53
C GLU A 212 24.08 8.57 4.38
N ASP A 213 23.61 9.18 3.29
CA ASP A 213 24.39 9.54 2.13
C ASP A 213 25.53 10.45 2.58
N HIS A 214 26.63 9.87 3.06
CA HIS A 214 27.94 10.47 2.87
C HIS A 214 28.20 10.38 1.36
N ILE A 215 27.62 11.30 0.60
CA ILE A 215 28.19 11.68 -0.68
C ILE A 215 29.57 12.26 -0.34
N ALA A 216 30.56 11.39 -0.26
CA ALA A 216 31.93 11.76 -0.51
C ALA A 216 31.91 12.33 -1.94
N ILE A 217 31.95 13.65 -2.04
CA ILE A 217 32.34 14.33 -3.27
C ILE A 217 33.77 13.88 -3.52
N GLY A 218 33.91 12.75 -4.22
CA GLY A 218 35.12 12.36 -4.91
C GLY A 218 35.31 13.33 -6.06
N ASN A 219 35.79 14.54 -5.74
CA ASN A 219 36.50 15.37 -6.69
C ASN A 219 37.85 14.70 -6.97
N ASP A 220 37.83 13.64 -7.77
CA ASP A 220 39.02 13.17 -8.47
C ASP A 220 38.88 13.58 -9.92
N THR A 221 39.26 14.82 -10.18
CA THR A 221 40.13 15.25 -11.28
C THR A 221 40.16 16.77 -11.30
N VAL A 222 41.17 17.39 -10.71
CA VAL A 222 41.99 18.41 -11.38
C VAL A 222 43.36 18.41 -10.71
N SER A 223 44.35 18.29 -11.58
CA SER A 223 45.79 18.30 -11.41
C SER A 223 46.33 19.35 -10.43
N ASP A 224 47.32 18.92 -9.64
CA ASP A 224 48.35 19.80 -9.09
C ASP A 224 49.07 20.50 -10.23
N ASP A 225 49.01 21.83 -10.28
CA ASP A 225 50.03 22.68 -10.89
C ASP A 225 50.00 24.05 -10.20
N ASP A 226 51.22 24.54 -9.97
CA ASP A 226 51.63 25.62 -9.08
C ASP A 226 51.08 27.02 -9.40
N ASP A 227 51.21 27.86 -8.37
CA ASP A 227 51.76 29.23 -8.44
C ASP A 227 50.83 30.42 -8.12
N ASP A 228 51.50 31.35 -7.45
CA ASP A 228 51.12 32.51 -6.68
C ASP A 228 50.44 33.62 -7.51
N THR A 229 49.57 34.39 -6.86
CA THR A 229 49.57 35.88 -6.82
C THR A 229 48.20 36.54 -6.65
N VAL A 230 48.26 37.55 -5.80
CA VAL A 230 47.29 38.55 -5.37
C VAL A 230 46.55 39.28 -6.51
N ALA A 231 45.22 39.38 -6.44
CA ALA A 231 44.49 40.62 -6.74
C ALA A 231 43.03 40.60 -6.26
N LYS A 232 42.67 41.64 -5.50
CA LYS A 232 41.31 42.11 -5.21
C LYS A 232 40.46 42.21 -6.48
N ARG A 233 39.19 41.77 -6.41
CA ARG A 233 38.07 42.57 -6.91
C ARG A 233 36.75 42.21 -6.25
N ASP A 234 36.08 43.30 -5.92
CA ASP A 234 34.78 43.48 -5.32
C ASP A 234 33.66 43.09 -6.31
N SER A 235 32.65 42.37 -5.84
CA SER A 235 31.35 42.23 -6.52
C SER A 235 30.35 41.56 -5.59
N THR A 236 29.67 42.41 -4.82
CA THR A 236 28.31 42.23 -4.32
C THR A 236 27.42 41.43 -5.29
N ASP A 237 26.93 40.26 -4.88
CA ASP A 237 25.56 39.87 -5.21
C ASP A 237 24.95 38.97 -4.13
N LYS A 238 23.66 39.17 -3.96
CA LYS A 238 22.84 38.90 -2.79
C LYS A 238 21.97 37.70 -3.10
N SER A 239 22.13 36.59 -2.40
CA SER A 239 21.10 35.57 -2.34
C SER A 239 21.07 34.90 -0.98
N MET A 240 19.97 35.15 -0.26
CA MET A 240 19.63 34.57 1.02
C MET A 240 19.26 33.10 0.81
N VAL A 241 19.97 32.19 1.48
CA VAL A 241 19.47 30.85 1.78
C VAL A 241 19.54 30.71 3.30
N ASP A 242 18.36 30.84 3.91
CA ASP A 242 18.17 30.68 5.36
C ASP A 242 18.52 29.25 5.77
N THR A 243 19.64 29.13 6.47
CA THR A 243 20.06 27.90 7.15
C THR A 243 19.44 27.90 8.54
N VAL A 244 18.31 27.21 8.73
CA VAL A 244 17.75 26.98 10.07
C VAL A 244 18.54 25.88 10.76
N SER A 245 19.43 26.33 11.65
CA SER A 245 20.15 25.50 12.61
C SER A 245 19.20 25.00 13.71
N ALA A 246 18.85 23.72 13.70
CA ALA A 246 18.19 23.06 14.82
C ALA A 246 19.28 22.41 15.71
N LYS A 247 19.63 23.10 16.79
CA LYS A 247 20.46 22.56 17.88
C LYS A 247 19.83 21.30 18.45
N GLY A 248 20.66 20.28 18.60
CA GLY A 248 20.30 18.99 19.16
C GLY A 248 19.82 19.07 20.60
N GLN A 249 18.85 18.22 20.92
CA GLN A 249 18.55 17.80 22.26
C GLN A 249 18.47 16.27 22.27
N ALA A 250 19.53 15.65 22.79
CA ALA A 250 19.57 14.23 23.06
C ALA A 250 18.59 13.90 24.18
N SER A 251 17.48 13.26 23.85
CA SER A 251 16.56 12.69 24.85
C SER A 251 16.86 11.22 25.09
N LYS A 252 17.08 10.91 26.37
CA LYS A 252 17.36 9.57 26.92
C LYS A 252 16.29 8.57 26.48
N VAL A 253 16.71 7.51 25.80
CA VAL A 253 15.87 6.34 25.49
C VAL A 253 15.74 5.48 26.76
N SER A 254 14.57 5.52 27.39
CA SER A 254 14.16 4.51 28.36
C SER A 254 13.90 3.18 27.66
N LYS A 255 14.50 2.10 28.17
CA LYS A 255 14.34 0.72 27.69
C LYS A 255 12.87 0.30 27.71
N ILE A 256 12.22 0.23 26.55
CA ILE A 256 10.91 -0.42 26.40
C ILE A 256 11.17 -1.90 26.10
N LYS A 257 10.68 -2.79 26.98
CA LYS A 257 10.67 -4.24 26.76
C LYS A 257 9.82 -4.54 25.53
N ALA A 258 10.41 -5.24 24.56
CA ALA A 258 9.69 -5.79 23.43
C ALA A 258 8.58 -6.74 23.94
N VAL A 259 7.33 -6.41 23.65
CA VAL A 259 6.21 -7.35 23.80
C VAL A 259 6.24 -8.26 22.59
N ASN A 260 6.61 -9.51 22.81
CA ASN A 260 6.61 -10.54 21.79
C ASN A 260 5.13 -10.97 21.56
N VAL A 261 4.43 -10.30 20.65
CA VAL A 261 3.07 -10.70 20.27
C VAL A 261 3.17 -11.84 19.26
N ARG A 262 3.31 -13.06 19.79
CA ARG A 262 2.99 -14.29 19.06
C ARG A 262 1.47 -14.36 18.97
N ARG A 263 0.88 -13.99 17.82
CA ARG A 263 -0.52 -14.33 17.55
C ARG A 263 -0.57 -15.77 17.11
N ASP A 264 -0.96 -16.67 18.02
CA ASP A 264 -1.52 -17.96 17.63
C ASP A 264 -2.87 -17.69 16.94
N LEU A 265 -2.94 -18.01 15.65
CA LEU A 265 -4.19 -18.09 14.91
C LEU A 265 -4.87 -19.41 15.28
N THR A 266 -5.61 -19.42 16.38
CA THR A 266 -6.56 -20.49 16.66
C THR A 266 -7.76 -20.28 15.74
N ILE A 267 -7.81 -21.03 14.63
CA ILE A 267 -8.97 -21.11 13.75
C ILE A 267 -10.07 -21.83 14.53
N ALA A 268 -11.07 -21.07 14.99
CA ALA A 268 -12.31 -21.63 15.50
C ALA A 268 -13.12 -22.16 14.31
N ASN A 269 -13.09 -23.47 14.10
CA ASN A 269 -14.02 -24.18 13.23
C ASN A 269 -15.42 -24.14 13.87
N ASN A 270 -16.25 -23.20 13.44
CA ASN A 270 -17.69 -23.34 13.61
C ASN A 270 -18.26 -24.02 12.36
N SER A 271 -18.48 -25.32 12.50
CA SER A 271 -19.33 -26.12 11.64
C SER A 271 -20.75 -25.58 11.66
N SER A 272 -21.23 -25.10 10.50
CA SER A 272 -22.66 -25.06 10.21
C SER A 272 -22.96 -26.11 9.16
N THR A 273 -23.62 -27.15 9.63
CA THR A 273 -24.23 -28.27 8.91
C THR A 273 -25.13 -27.79 7.78
N MET A 274 -24.81 -28.13 6.53
CA MET A 274 -25.81 -28.23 5.47
C MET A 274 -26.23 -29.70 5.35
N ILE A 275 -27.48 -29.96 5.73
CA ILE A 275 -28.17 -31.24 5.57
C ILE A 275 -28.50 -31.38 4.08
N ILE A 276 -27.79 -32.27 3.38
CA ILE A 276 -28.25 -32.80 2.09
C ILE A 276 -28.65 -34.26 2.34
N HIS A 277 -29.95 -34.45 2.57
CA HIS A 277 -30.61 -35.75 2.41
C HIS A 277 -30.71 -36.06 0.91
N GLY A 278 -30.21 -37.22 0.47
CA GLY A 278 -30.39 -37.63 -0.92
C GLY A 278 -29.68 -38.89 -1.38
N VAL A 279 -30.13 -40.04 -0.85
CA VAL A 279 -30.13 -41.37 -1.51
C VAL A 279 -28.81 -42.17 -1.61
N ILE A 280 -28.65 -43.02 -0.61
CA ILE A 280 -28.25 -44.44 -0.62
C ILE A 280 -28.00 -45.07 -2.01
N SER A 281 -26.79 -45.59 -2.23
CA SER A 281 -26.62 -46.94 -2.79
C SER A 281 -25.33 -47.58 -2.29
N ILE A 282 -25.54 -48.66 -1.56
CA ILE A 282 -24.58 -49.62 -1.05
C ILE A 282 -24.10 -50.47 -2.22
N LEU A 283 -22.79 -50.65 -2.38
CA LEU A 283 -22.24 -51.93 -2.83
C LEU A 283 -20.82 -52.13 -2.30
N MET A 284 -20.76 -53.13 -1.43
CA MET A 284 -19.60 -53.70 -0.77
C MET A 284 -18.75 -54.52 -1.76
N SER A 285 -17.44 -54.38 -1.58
CA SER A 285 -16.43 -55.46 -1.60
C SER A 285 -16.03 -56.12 -2.93
N VAL A 286 -14.80 -56.67 -2.87
CA VAL A 286 -14.22 -57.77 -3.67
C VAL A 286 -13.28 -57.33 -4.79
N LEU A 287 -11.98 -57.16 -4.47
CA LEU A 287 -10.88 -58.05 -4.89
C LEU A 287 -9.49 -57.46 -4.60
N LEU A 288 -8.87 -57.99 -3.54
CA LEU A 288 -7.43 -58.17 -3.45
C LEU A 288 -7.11 -59.46 -4.23
N SER A 289 -6.27 -59.41 -5.27
CA SER A 289 -5.27 -60.44 -5.63
C SER A 289 -4.85 -60.36 -7.11
N ALA A 290 -3.59 -60.76 -7.32
CA ALA A 290 -2.85 -60.89 -8.57
C ALA A 290 -2.28 -59.58 -9.13
N HIS A 291 -0.97 -59.38 -8.98
CA HIS A 291 -0.02 -59.37 -10.10
C HIS A 291 1.38 -59.65 -9.54
N PHE A 292 1.71 -60.94 -9.44
CA PHE A 292 3.07 -61.43 -9.53
C PHE A 292 3.12 -62.34 -10.78
N MET A 293 4.13 -62.10 -11.61
CA MET A 293 4.69 -62.93 -12.68
C MET A 293 4.19 -62.81 -14.13
N ILE A 294 5.21 -62.86 -14.99
CA ILE A 294 5.29 -63.03 -16.46
C ILE A 294 5.28 -61.67 -17.19
N SER A 295 6.36 -61.18 -17.82
CA SER A 295 7.51 -61.85 -18.44
C SER A 295 8.77 -60.99 -18.43
#